data_AF-A0A351MCE9-F1
#
_entry.id   AF-A0A351MCE9-F1
#
_cell.length_a   1.000
_cell.length_b   1.000
_cell.length_c   1.000
_cell.angle_alpha   90.00
_cell.angle_beta   90.00
_cell.angle_gamma   90.00
#
_symmetry.space_group_name_H-M   'P 1'
#
loop_
_entity.id
_entity.type
_entity.pdbx_description
1 polymer ?
#
loop_
_entity_poly.entity_id
_entity_poly.type
_entity_poly.pdbx_seq_one_letter_code
_entity_poly.pdbx_strand_id
1 'polypeptide(L)'
;MASRCVHCGFCNAVCPTYGLTGDEREGPRGRIWQVRLLARGQATPEAVRPRLDHCLGCRACESICPSAVPFHRIAGLGRQAVAEVVARPWHAHLTRAVLVSVLLNRWFFGGLVAAHRLLRPWLPRSLARLIPPLRSAPASVAAPDPISRPAAKASPEPAGGTRDWPGDLPCVALLSGCVQPALLPSIDACLTALVTGAGGSVMGVPGAGCCGALPEHLDERTRARRLIEGQIVALEAAFAAGASHFTLTASG
;
A
#
# COMPACT_ATOMS: atom_id res chain seq x y z
N MET A 1 -10.01 -16.78 13.30
CA MET A 1 -9.60 -16.25 11.97
C MET A 1 -8.72 -17.25 11.22
N ALA A 2 -7.57 -17.65 11.76
CA ALA A 2 -6.70 -18.67 11.15
C ALA A 2 -7.37 -20.05 10.96
N SER A 3 -8.36 -20.39 11.80
CA SER A 3 -9.15 -21.62 11.71
C SER A 3 -10.01 -21.75 10.44
N ARG A 4 -10.26 -20.66 9.69
CA ARG A 4 -10.99 -20.70 8.41
C ARG A 4 -10.16 -21.29 7.26
N CYS A 5 -8.85 -21.42 7.44
CA CYS A 5 -7.98 -22.00 6.43
C CYS A 5 -8.15 -23.53 6.38
N VAL A 6 -8.63 -24.04 5.25
CA VAL A 6 -8.79 -25.48 4.96
C VAL A 6 -7.55 -26.12 4.31
N HIS A 7 -6.44 -25.39 4.22
CA HIS A 7 -5.16 -25.88 3.67
C HIS A 7 -5.18 -26.34 2.20
N CYS A 8 -6.15 -25.90 1.39
CA CYS A 8 -6.30 -26.31 -0.02
C CYS A 8 -5.13 -25.94 -0.97
N GLY A 9 -4.32 -24.93 -0.66
CA GLY A 9 -3.11 -24.60 -1.44
C GLY A 9 -3.26 -23.59 -2.59
N PHE A 10 -4.48 -23.13 -2.93
CA PHE A 10 -4.68 -22.13 -4.00
C PHE A 10 -3.84 -20.85 -3.84
N CYS A 11 -3.62 -20.43 -2.60
CA CYS A 11 -2.81 -19.26 -2.28
C CYS A 11 -1.34 -19.38 -2.67
N ASN A 12 -0.80 -20.59 -2.80
CA ASN A 12 0.60 -20.81 -3.18
C ASN A 12 0.85 -20.48 -4.64
N ALA A 13 -0.12 -20.74 -5.52
CA ALA A 13 -0.02 -20.45 -6.96
C ALA A 13 0.12 -18.95 -7.26
N VAL A 14 -0.23 -18.07 -6.32
CA VAL A 14 -0.13 -16.61 -6.45
C VAL A 14 0.90 -16.00 -5.48
N CYS A 15 1.60 -16.81 -4.70
CA CYS A 15 2.56 -16.34 -3.72
C CYS A 15 3.96 -16.24 -4.35
N PRO A 16 4.54 -15.03 -4.48
CA PRO A 16 5.84 -14.86 -5.12
C PRO A 16 6.98 -15.51 -4.31
N THR A 17 6.93 -15.47 -2.98
CA THR A 17 7.97 -16.08 -2.15
C THR A 17 7.94 -17.59 -2.21
N TYR A 18 6.75 -18.22 -2.23
CA TYR A 18 6.64 -19.65 -2.47
C TYR A 18 7.11 -20.03 -3.87
N GLY A 19 6.75 -19.25 -4.90
CA GLY A 19 7.20 -19.49 -6.28
C GLY A 19 8.72 -19.46 -6.42
N LEU A 20 9.42 -18.65 -5.62
CA LEU A 20 10.88 -18.58 -5.60
C LEU A 20 11.54 -19.70 -4.80
N THR A 21 10.97 -20.08 -3.64
CA THR A 21 11.63 -21.02 -2.72
C THR A 21 11.16 -22.46 -2.85
N GLY A 22 9.93 -22.71 -3.33
CA GLY A 22 9.25 -24.00 -3.25
C GLY A 22 8.93 -24.47 -1.82
N ASP A 23 9.33 -23.70 -0.79
CA ASP A 23 9.13 -24.07 0.61
C ASP A 23 7.72 -23.67 1.05
N GLU A 24 6.91 -24.66 1.41
CA GLU A 24 5.56 -24.48 1.90
C GLU A 24 5.48 -23.51 3.10
N ARG A 25 6.51 -23.46 3.94
CA ARG A 25 6.58 -22.57 5.10
C ARG A 25 6.69 -21.09 4.69
N GLU A 26 7.14 -20.82 3.48
CA GLU A 26 7.17 -19.49 2.84
C GLU A 26 5.89 -19.20 2.04
N GLY A 27 4.97 -20.16 1.94
CA GLY A 27 3.65 -19.96 1.37
C GLY A 27 2.66 -19.27 2.33
N PRO A 28 1.55 -18.69 1.83
CA PRO A 28 0.56 -18.04 2.69
C PRO A 28 -0.09 -19.03 3.67
N ARG A 29 -0.41 -20.25 3.23
CA ARG A 29 -0.98 -21.28 4.13
C ARG A 29 0.05 -21.77 5.17
N GLY A 30 1.32 -21.92 4.80
CA GLY A 30 2.39 -22.25 5.74
C GLY A 30 2.62 -21.15 6.78
N ARG A 31 2.52 -19.87 6.38
CA ARG A 31 2.56 -18.74 7.32
C ARG A 31 1.35 -18.73 8.26
N ILE A 32 0.14 -18.99 7.76
CA ILE A 32 -1.07 -19.13 8.61
C ILE A 32 -0.87 -20.26 9.62
N TRP A 33 -0.32 -21.40 9.19
CA TRP A 33 -0.03 -22.53 10.07
C TRP A 33 0.96 -22.15 11.17
N GLN A 34 2.04 -21.46 10.82
CA GLN A 34 3.05 -21.03 11.79
C GLN A 34 2.50 -20.03 12.81
N VAL A 35 1.69 -19.07 12.38
CA VAL A 35 1.01 -18.15 13.32
C VAL A 35 0.06 -18.94 14.25
N ARG A 36 -0.60 -19.98 13.75
CA ARG A 36 -1.46 -20.86 14.57
C ARG A 36 -0.65 -21.67 15.59
N LEU A 37 0.51 -22.20 15.19
CA LEU A 37 1.42 -22.92 16.10
C LEU A 37 1.98 -21.97 17.16
N LEU A 38 2.39 -20.76 16.76
CA LEU A 38 2.88 -19.73 17.66
C LEU A 38 1.82 -19.36 18.71
N ALA A 39 0.57 -19.14 18.29
CA ALA A 39 -0.54 -18.84 19.20
C ALA A 39 -0.89 -19.99 20.17
N ARG A 40 -0.44 -21.22 19.89
CA ARG A 40 -0.62 -22.39 20.76
C ARG A 40 0.61 -22.69 21.62
N GLY A 41 1.66 -21.88 21.55
CA GLY A 41 2.95 -22.17 22.20
C GLY A 41 3.70 -23.36 21.59
N GLN A 42 3.35 -23.77 20.36
CA GLN A 42 3.91 -24.94 19.67
C GLN A 42 5.00 -24.58 18.65
N ALA A 43 5.33 -23.31 18.50
CA ALA A 43 6.43 -22.85 17.66
C ALA A 43 7.18 -21.70 18.35
N THR A 44 8.49 -21.64 18.13
CA THR A 44 9.30 -20.55 18.67
C THR A 44 9.17 -19.29 17.79
N PRO A 45 9.07 -18.10 18.39
CA PRO A 45 9.03 -16.83 17.65
C PRO A 45 10.21 -16.66 16.66
N GLU A 46 11.40 -17.13 17.02
CA GLU A 46 12.63 -17.04 16.23
C GLU A 46 12.53 -17.84 14.94
N ALA A 47 11.90 -19.01 14.99
CA ALA A 47 11.67 -19.84 13.81
C ALA A 47 10.60 -19.23 12.89
N VAL A 48 9.55 -18.62 13.45
CA VAL A 48 8.44 -18.04 12.68
C VAL A 48 8.82 -16.71 12.03
N ARG A 49 9.63 -15.89 12.70
CA ARG A 49 10.03 -14.54 12.27
C ARG A 49 10.44 -14.44 10.80
N PRO A 50 11.47 -15.17 10.29
CA PRO A 50 11.98 -14.94 8.94
C PRO A 50 10.89 -15.14 7.88
N ARG A 51 10.04 -16.15 8.06
CA ARG A 51 8.97 -16.45 7.10
C ARG A 51 7.90 -15.37 7.07
N LEU A 52 7.58 -14.75 8.22
CA LEU A 52 6.66 -13.60 8.23
C LEU A 52 7.30 -12.32 7.66
N ASP A 53 8.61 -12.13 7.88
CA ASP A 53 9.36 -10.98 7.38
C ASP A 53 9.60 -11.06 5.85
N HIS A 54 9.73 -12.27 5.27
CA HIS A 54 9.82 -12.46 3.83
C HIS A 54 8.49 -12.17 3.09
N CYS A 55 7.37 -12.09 3.80
CA CYS A 55 6.08 -11.79 3.19
C CYS A 55 6.04 -10.35 2.66
N LEU A 56 5.96 -10.19 1.33
CA LEU A 56 5.83 -8.89 0.67
C LEU A 56 4.55 -8.11 1.02
N GLY A 57 3.55 -8.77 1.61
CA GLY A 57 2.30 -8.11 1.98
C GLY A 57 1.38 -7.73 0.81
N CYS A 58 1.58 -8.31 -0.39
CA CYS A 58 0.80 -7.98 -1.60
C CYS A 58 -0.67 -8.45 -1.58
N ARG A 59 -1.06 -9.32 -0.64
CA ARG A 59 -2.44 -9.82 -0.43
C ARG A 59 -3.09 -10.58 -1.61
N ALA A 60 -2.35 -10.92 -2.67
CA ALA A 60 -2.84 -11.75 -3.76
C ALA A 60 -3.42 -13.11 -3.30
N CYS A 61 -2.92 -13.62 -2.17
CA CYS A 61 -3.43 -14.84 -1.54
C CYS A 61 -4.87 -14.71 -1.01
N GLU A 62 -5.33 -13.50 -0.66
CA GLU A 62 -6.69 -13.27 -0.16
C GLU A 62 -7.70 -13.29 -1.28
N SER A 63 -7.39 -12.66 -2.41
CA SER A 63 -8.29 -12.56 -3.56
C SER A 63 -8.59 -13.92 -4.20
N ILE A 64 -7.67 -14.88 -4.10
CA ILE A 64 -7.87 -16.25 -4.61
C ILE A 64 -8.41 -17.23 -3.56
N CYS A 65 -8.56 -16.80 -2.30
CA CYS A 65 -8.93 -17.71 -1.22
C CYS A 65 -10.44 -18.02 -1.26
N PRO A 66 -10.87 -19.26 -1.54
CA PRO A 66 -12.29 -19.62 -1.55
C PRO A 66 -12.92 -19.50 -0.15
N SER A 67 -12.10 -19.63 0.90
CA SER A 67 -12.53 -19.52 2.30
C SER A 67 -12.45 -18.08 2.85
N ALA A 68 -12.12 -17.10 2.00
CA ALA A 68 -11.99 -15.69 2.36
C ALA A 68 -11.18 -15.45 3.64
N VAL A 69 -10.04 -16.13 3.77
CA VAL A 69 -9.18 -16.02 4.95
C VAL A 69 -8.51 -14.62 4.95
N PRO A 70 -8.67 -13.81 6.01
CA PRO A 70 -8.05 -12.49 6.11
C PRO A 70 -6.56 -12.61 6.48
N PHE A 71 -5.76 -13.10 5.54
CA PHE A 71 -4.32 -13.33 5.70
C PHE A 71 -3.55 -12.09 6.21
N HIS A 72 -3.82 -10.89 5.72
CA HIS A 72 -3.14 -9.65 6.13
C HIS A 72 -3.26 -9.42 7.65
N ARG A 73 -4.45 -9.65 8.23
CA ARG A 73 -4.65 -9.54 9.68
C ARG A 73 -3.91 -10.62 10.44
N ILE A 74 -3.95 -11.86 9.95
CA ILE A 74 -3.25 -12.98 10.58
C ILE A 74 -1.73 -12.76 10.57
N ALA A 75 -1.17 -12.38 9.43
CA ALA A 75 0.25 -12.06 9.29
C ALA A 75 0.64 -10.84 10.13
N GLY A 76 -0.21 -9.81 10.19
CA GLY A 76 -0.02 -8.63 11.04
C GLY A 76 0.06 -8.98 12.53
N LEU A 77 -0.92 -9.75 13.03
CA LEU A 77 -0.93 -10.24 14.41
C LEU A 77 0.25 -11.16 14.71
N GLY A 78 0.61 -12.03 13.76
CA GLY A 78 1.79 -12.89 13.89
C GLY A 78 3.09 -12.10 14.00
N ARG A 79 3.27 -11.05 13.18
CA ARG A 79 4.44 -10.17 13.27
C ARG A 79 4.50 -9.44 14.61
N GLN A 80 3.37 -8.98 15.11
CA GLN A 80 3.30 -8.32 16.42
C GLN A 80 3.70 -9.29 17.54
N ALA A 81 3.10 -10.48 17.58
CA ALA A 81 3.41 -11.49 18.60
C ALA A 81 4.90 -11.91 18.57
N VAL A 82 5.51 -11.96 17.38
CA VAL A 82 6.95 -12.21 17.24
C VAL A 82 7.78 -11.01 17.70
N ALA A 83 7.38 -9.79 17.38
CA ALA A 83 8.11 -8.57 17.72
C ALA A 83 8.16 -8.31 19.24
N GLU A 84 7.16 -8.78 19.99
CA GLU A 84 7.12 -8.68 21.45
C GLU A 84 8.16 -9.58 22.15
N VAL A 85 8.58 -10.67 21.52
CA VAL A 85 9.49 -11.66 22.13
C VAL A 85 10.89 -11.61 21.50
N VAL A 86 10.97 -11.42 20.18
CA VAL A 86 12.24 -11.47 19.46
C VAL A 86 12.79 -10.07 19.27
N ALA A 87 13.83 -9.75 20.05
CA ALA A 87 14.58 -8.51 19.89
C ALA A 87 15.11 -8.38 18.44
N ARG A 88 14.92 -7.19 17.85
CA ARG A 88 15.55 -6.82 16.58
C ARG A 88 16.84 -6.06 16.88
N PRO A 89 17.86 -6.15 16.01
CA PRO A 89 19.08 -5.41 16.20
C PRO A 89 18.79 -3.90 16.15
N TRP A 90 19.54 -3.11 16.92
CA TRP A 90 19.31 -1.66 17.07
C TRP A 90 19.32 -0.92 15.72
N HIS A 91 20.13 -1.35 14.76
CA HIS A 91 20.17 -0.74 13.43
C HIS A 91 18.83 -0.92 12.68
N ALA A 92 18.12 -2.03 12.88
CA ALA A 92 16.81 -2.24 12.28
C ALA A 92 15.77 -1.26 12.88
N HIS A 93 15.83 -1.00 14.19
CA HIS A 93 15.00 0.02 14.82
C HIS A 93 15.33 1.42 14.29
N LEU A 94 16.61 1.77 14.21
CA LEU A 94 17.05 3.07 13.72
C LEU A 94 16.65 3.29 12.25
N THR A 95 16.89 2.32 11.37
CA THR A 95 16.52 2.42 9.95
C THR A 95 15.02 2.63 9.77
N ARG A 96 14.16 1.89 10.50
CA ARG A 96 12.71 2.07 10.46
C ARG A 96 12.30 3.46 10.95
N ALA A 97 12.83 3.88 12.10
CA ALA A 97 12.53 5.20 12.67
C ALA A 97 12.94 6.33 11.71
N VAL A 98 14.10 6.21 11.06
CA VAL A 98 14.57 7.16 10.04
C VAL A 98 13.65 7.13 8.82
N LEU A 99 13.35 5.96 8.26
CA LEU A 99 12.47 5.84 7.09
C LEU A 99 11.10 6.44 7.35
N VAL A 100 10.46 6.11 8.48
CA VAL A 100 9.16 6.66 8.83
C VAL A 100 9.26 8.18 9.03
N SER A 101 10.27 8.67 9.75
CA SER A 101 10.38 10.10 10.06
C SER A 101 10.68 10.94 8.82
N VAL A 102 11.54 10.45 7.92
CA VAL A 102 11.89 11.11 6.67
C VAL A 102 10.72 11.08 5.70
N LEU A 103 10.14 9.91 5.42
CA LEU A 103 9.10 9.75 4.40
C LEU A 103 7.75 10.36 4.80
N LEU A 104 7.43 10.43 6.10
CA LEU A 104 6.20 11.10 6.56
C LEU A 104 6.34 12.61 6.59
N ASN A 105 7.56 13.14 6.71
CA ASN A 105 7.78 14.58 6.69
C ASN A 105 7.84 15.09 5.25
N ARG A 106 6.68 15.50 4.72
CA ARG A 106 6.52 15.96 3.33
C ARG A 106 7.51 17.03 2.91
N TRP A 107 7.86 17.93 3.82
CA TRP A 107 8.74 19.07 3.53
C TRP A 107 10.19 18.61 3.41
N PHE A 108 10.63 17.79 4.36
CA PHE A 108 11.97 17.24 4.34
C PHE A 108 12.17 16.28 3.16
N PHE A 109 11.24 15.33 2.96
CA PHE A 109 11.31 14.40 1.84
C PHE A 109 11.19 15.11 0.48
N GLY A 110 10.27 16.07 0.35
CA GLY A 110 10.16 16.90 -0.84
C GLY A 110 11.44 17.67 -1.15
N GLY A 111 12.08 18.23 -0.13
CA GLY A 111 13.39 18.89 -0.25
C GLY A 111 14.48 17.93 -0.73
N LEU A 112 14.56 16.71 -0.18
CA LEU A 112 15.50 15.68 -0.63
C LEU A 112 15.27 15.26 -2.09
N VAL A 113 14.00 15.10 -2.49
CA VAL A 113 13.65 14.77 -3.88
C VAL A 113 14.01 15.92 -4.82
N ALA A 114 13.77 17.16 -4.44
CA ALA A 114 14.14 18.34 -5.22
C ALA A 114 15.67 18.46 -5.36
N ALA A 115 16.41 18.31 -4.25
CA ALA A 115 17.86 18.31 -4.25
C ALA A 115 18.43 17.18 -5.12
N HIS A 116 17.87 15.97 -5.02
CA HIS A 116 18.26 14.86 -5.90
C HIS A 116 18.05 15.19 -7.38
N ARG A 117 16.89 15.75 -7.74
CA ARG A 117 16.58 16.11 -9.13
C ARG A 117 17.53 17.18 -9.67
N LEU A 118 17.91 18.15 -8.84
CA LEU A 118 18.89 19.18 -9.18
C LEU A 118 20.30 18.59 -9.36
N LEU A 119 20.71 17.70 -8.45
CA LEU A 119 22.04 17.07 -8.44
C LEU A 119 22.16 15.85 -9.36
N ARG A 120 21.05 15.39 -9.95
CA ARG A 120 20.96 14.23 -10.85
C ARG A 120 22.07 14.16 -11.91
N PRO A 121 22.43 15.24 -12.65
CA PRO A 121 23.49 15.16 -13.66
C PRO A 121 24.89 14.89 -13.07
N TRP A 122 25.09 15.15 -11.77
CA TRP A 122 26.37 14.96 -11.08
C TRP A 122 26.40 13.70 -10.20
N LEU A 123 25.29 12.97 -10.12
CA LEU A 123 25.16 11.76 -9.32
C LEU A 123 25.63 10.52 -10.09
N PRO A 124 26.25 9.53 -9.42
CA PRO A 124 26.56 8.26 -10.04
C PRO A 124 25.28 7.57 -10.52
N ARG A 125 25.39 6.76 -11.59
CA ARG A 125 24.24 6.09 -12.24
C ARG A 125 23.37 5.26 -11.29
N SER A 126 23.92 4.75 -10.20
CA SER A 126 23.16 4.05 -9.15
C SER A 126 22.19 4.99 -8.42
N LEU A 127 22.65 6.17 -8.00
CA LEU A 127 21.83 7.13 -7.28
C LEU A 127 20.89 7.90 -8.20
N ALA A 128 21.34 8.27 -9.41
CA ALA A 128 20.52 9.00 -10.38
C ALA A 128 19.27 8.21 -10.82
N ARG A 129 19.28 6.88 -10.71
CA ARG A 129 18.15 6.00 -11.06
C ARG A 129 17.11 5.80 -9.94
N LEU A 130 17.41 6.19 -8.70
CA LEU A 130 16.49 5.98 -7.56
C LEU A 130 15.19 6.78 -7.70
N ILE A 131 15.28 8.02 -8.21
CA ILE A 131 14.13 8.89 -8.36
C ILE A 131 13.87 9.12 -9.86
N PRO A 132 12.65 8.85 -10.35
CA PRO A 132 12.31 9.11 -11.74
C PRO A 132 12.36 10.62 -12.04
N PRO A 133 12.77 11.00 -13.27
CA PRO A 133 12.69 12.39 -13.68
C PRO A 133 11.23 12.85 -13.66
N LEU A 134 11.02 14.17 -13.50
CA LEU A 134 9.70 14.73 -13.63
C LEU A 134 9.16 14.40 -15.03
N ARG A 135 8.02 13.72 -15.06
CA ARG A 135 7.22 13.57 -16.27
C ARG A 135 6.15 14.66 -16.21
N SER A 136 6.08 15.49 -17.24
CA SER A 136 4.93 16.36 -17.43
C SER A 136 3.68 15.48 -17.55
N ALA A 137 2.61 15.83 -16.84
CA ALA A 137 1.30 15.27 -17.16
C ALA A 137 1.02 15.60 -18.64
N PRO A 138 0.60 14.64 -19.47
CA PRO A 138 0.30 14.93 -20.85
C PRO A 138 -0.86 15.95 -20.90
N ALA A 139 -0.70 17.00 -21.73
CA ALA A 139 -1.67 18.09 -21.85
C ALA A 139 -3.07 17.61 -22.30
N SER A 140 -3.12 16.45 -22.93
CA SER A 140 -4.32 15.66 -23.16
C SER A 140 -4.09 14.29 -22.51
N VAL A 141 -5.01 13.85 -21.65
CA VAL A 141 -5.15 12.42 -21.35
C VAL A 141 -5.68 11.78 -22.64
N ALA A 142 -4.81 11.60 -23.64
CA ALA A 142 -5.09 10.68 -24.72
C ALA A 142 -5.38 9.33 -24.03
N ALA A 143 -6.48 8.69 -24.41
CA ALA A 143 -6.84 7.38 -23.90
C ALA A 143 -5.57 6.53 -23.87
N PRO A 144 -5.18 5.97 -22.71
CA PRO A 144 -3.94 5.22 -22.64
C PRO A 144 -3.98 4.13 -23.70
N ASP A 145 -2.94 4.04 -24.53
CA ASP A 145 -2.70 2.85 -25.34
C ASP A 145 -2.91 1.65 -24.42
N PRO A 146 -3.68 0.63 -24.83
CA PRO A 146 -3.96 -0.50 -23.97
C PRO A 146 -2.64 -1.14 -23.59
N ILE A 147 -2.15 -0.79 -22.40
CA ILE A 147 -1.01 -1.43 -21.76
C ILE A 147 -1.36 -2.91 -21.82
N SER A 148 -0.52 -3.70 -22.49
CA SER A 148 -0.68 -5.14 -22.59
C SER A 148 -0.67 -5.67 -21.16
N ARG A 149 -1.87 -5.80 -20.56
CA ARG A 149 -2.02 -6.31 -19.20
C ARG A 149 -1.42 -7.71 -19.24
N PRO A 150 -0.33 -8.01 -18.50
CA PRO A 150 0.10 -9.40 -18.36
C PRO A 150 -1.12 -10.17 -17.87
N ALA A 151 -1.48 -11.24 -18.59
CA ALA A 151 -2.78 -11.92 -18.51
C ALA A 151 -3.27 -12.07 -17.07
N ALA A 152 -4.00 -11.07 -16.59
CA ALA A 152 -4.62 -11.10 -15.30
C ALA A 152 -5.77 -12.07 -15.45
N LYS A 153 -5.74 -13.18 -14.70
CA LYS A 153 -6.91 -14.04 -14.46
C LYS A 153 -8.14 -13.15 -14.40
N ALA A 154 -9.09 -13.44 -15.30
CA ALA A 154 -10.35 -12.73 -15.51
C ALA A 154 -10.59 -11.66 -14.44
N SER A 155 -10.21 -10.43 -14.76
CA SER A 155 -10.84 -9.31 -14.06
C SER A 155 -12.35 -9.54 -14.22
N PRO A 156 -13.18 -9.32 -13.17
CA PRO A 156 -14.61 -9.27 -13.40
C PRO A 156 -14.82 -8.34 -14.60
N GLU A 157 -15.62 -8.79 -15.58
CA GLU A 157 -15.93 -7.98 -16.75
C GLU A 157 -16.21 -6.56 -16.27
N PRO A 158 -15.65 -5.51 -16.92
CA PRO A 158 -16.11 -4.17 -16.64
C PRO A 158 -17.61 -4.23 -16.87
N ALA A 159 -18.39 -4.17 -15.79
CA ALA A 159 -19.83 -4.26 -15.86
C ALA A 159 -20.25 -3.27 -16.93
N GLY A 160 -20.76 -3.79 -18.05
CA GLY A 160 -21.06 -3.05 -19.28
C GLY A 160 -22.27 -2.15 -19.10
N GLY A 161 -22.22 -1.28 -18.10
CA GLY A 161 -23.05 -0.11 -17.97
C GLY A 161 -22.10 1.08 -17.96
N THR A 162 -22.39 2.06 -18.81
CA THR A 162 -22.28 3.44 -18.33
C THR A 162 -22.90 3.44 -16.94
N ARG A 163 -22.08 3.56 -15.89
CA ARG A 163 -22.63 3.92 -14.59
C ARG A 163 -23.17 5.31 -14.80
N ASP A 164 -24.45 5.40 -15.14
CA ASP A 164 -25.24 6.59 -14.89
C ASP A 164 -25.03 6.84 -13.41
N TRP A 165 -24.21 7.85 -13.10
CA TRP A 165 -24.02 8.29 -11.73
C TRP A 165 -25.43 8.67 -11.24
N PRO A 166 -25.97 7.99 -10.23
CA PRO A 166 -27.30 8.33 -9.75
C PRO A 166 -27.20 9.67 -9.02
N GLY A 167 -27.55 10.77 -9.69
CA GLY A 167 -27.62 12.11 -9.10
C GLY A 167 -26.56 13.11 -9.58
N ASP A 168 -26.31 14.12 -8.75
CA ASP A 168 -25.34 15.21 -8.98
C ASP A 168 -23.93 14.69 -9.31
N LEU A 169 -23.20 15.43 -10.14
CA LEU A 169 -21.84 15.09 -10.59
C LEU A 169 -20.91 14.82 -9.39
N PRO A 170 -20.07 13.77 -9.41
CA PRO A 170 -19.33 13.35 -8.24
C PRO A 170 -18.26 14.37 -7.83
N CYS A 171 -18.32 14.85 -6.59
CA CYS A 171 -17.20 15.52 -5.92
C CYS A 171 -16.32 14.47 -5.23
N VAL A 172 -15.06 14.36 -5.64
CA VAL A 172 -14.10 13.37 -5.13
C VAL A 172 -13.08 14.05 -4.22
N ALA A 173 -13.04 13.65 -2.96
CA ALA A 173 -12.01 14.02 -2.00
C ALA A 173 -10.70 13.28 -2.31
N LEU A 174 -9.64 14.01 -2.67
CA LEU A 174 -8.32 13.46 -2.97
C LEU A 174 -7.42 13.51 -1.74
N LEU A 175 -7.05 12.32 -1.26
CA LEU A 175 -6.00 12.13 -0.27
C LEU A 175 -4.64 12.15 -0.98
N SER A 176 -3.91 13.26 -0.92
CA SER A 176 -2.60 13.39 -1.58
C SER A 176 -1.51 12.51 -0.97
N GLY A 177 -1.69 12.01 0.26
CA GLY A 177 -0.72 11.12 0.89
C GLY A 177 0.57 11.82 1.37
N CYS A 178 1.68 11.08 1.41
CA CYS A 178 2.96 11.56 1.97
C CYS A 178 4.15 11.49 0.99
N VAL A 179 4.27 10.41 0.20
CA VAL A 179 5.44 10.15 -0.66
C VAL A 179 5.17 10.51 -2.13
N GLN A 180 4.02 10.10 -2.67
CA GLN A 180 3.69 10.28 -4.08
C GLN A 180 3.72 11.75 -4.54
N PRO A 181 3.23 12.76 -3.78
CA PRO A 181 3.25 14.15 -4.25
C PRO A 181 4.66 14.67 -4.56
N ALA A 182 5.67 14.21 -3.82
CA ALA A 182 7.06 14.58 -4.09
C ALA A 182 7.63 13.79 -5.29
N LEU A 183 7.39 12.48 -5.36
CA LEU A 183 7.98 11.61 -6.38
C LEU A 183 7.30 11.70 -7.74
N LEU A 184 5.97 11.70 -7.78
CA LEU A 184 5.16 11.57 -8.98
C LEU A 184 3.96 12.55 -8.90
N PRO A 185 4.20 13.87 -8.87
CA PRO A 185 3.14 14.88 -8.75
C PRO A 185 2.14 14.84 -9.91
N SER A 186 2.54 14.31 -11.07
CA SER A 186 1.66 14.17 -12.24
C SER A 186 0.48 13.22 -12.00
N ILE A 187 0.55 12.30 -11.03
CA ILE A 187 -0.54 11.33 -10.77
C ILE A 187 -1.80 12.06 -10.31
N ASP A 188 -1.67 13.00 -9.37
CA ASP A 188 -2.80 13.77 -8.87
C ASP A 188 -3.38 14.66 -9.97
N ALA A 189 -2.52 15.28 -10.77
CA ALA A 189 -2.94 16.07 -11.92
C ALA A 189 -3.72 15.24 -12.96
N CYS A 190 -3.23 14.03 -13.29
CA CYS A 190 -3.92 13.12 -14.19
C CYS A 190 -5.26 12.65 -13.63
N LEU A 191 -5.34 12.37 -12.32
CA LEU A 191 -6.60 12.02 -11.67
C LEU A 191 -7.59 13.19 -11.73
N THR A 192 -7.15 14.41 -11.42
CA THR A 192 -8.00 15.61 -11.53
C THR A 192 -8.49 15.81 -12.95
N ALA A 193 -7.62 15.70 -13.95
CA ALA A 193 -8.00 15.78 -15.36
C ALA A 193 -9.01 14.69 -15.76
N LEU A 194 -8.84 13.46 -15.27
CA LEU A 194 -9.74 12.34 -15.55
C LEU A 194 -11.12 12.54 -14.92
N VAL A 195 -11.19 12.96 -13.66
CA VAL A 195 -12.46 13.20 -12.96
C VAL A 195 -13.20 14.40 -13.54
N THR A 196 -12.49 15.50 -13.80
CA THR A 196 -13.09 16.71 -14.41
C THR A 196 -13.52 16.47 -15.86
N GLY A 197 -12.75 15.70 -16.63
CA GLY A 197 -13.14 15.27 -17.98
C GLY A 197 -14.38 14.37 -18.00
N ALA A 198 -14.67 13.67 -16.90
CA ALA A 198 -15.91 12.90 -16.71
C ALA A 198 -17.07 13.74 -16.14
N GLY A 199 -16.90 15.05 -15.99
CA GLY A 199 -17.89 15.98 -15.44
C GLY A 199 -17.90 16.09 -13.92
N GLY A 200 -17.08 15.32 -13.20
CA GLY A 200 -16.95 15.43 -11.74
C GLY A 200 -16.08 16.61 -11.29
N SER A 201 -15.90 16.74 -9.99
CA SER A 201 -14.95 17.68 -9.37
C SER A 201 -14.02 16.95 -8.41
N VAL A 202 -12.82 17.51 -8.19
CA VAL A 202 -11.87 17.00 -7.21
C VAL A 202 -11.58 18.09 -6.19
N MET A 203 -11.68 17.74 -4.91
CA MET A 203 -11.28 18.62 -3.81
C MET A 203 -10.12 17.99 -3.04
N GLY A 204 -9.14 18.80 -2.65
CA GLY A 204 -8.15 18.37 -1.68
C GLY A 204 -8.77 18.21 -0.31
N VAL A 205 -8.18 17.37 0.53
CA VAL A 205 -8.60 17.20 1.93
C VAL A 205 -7.60 17.93 2.85
N PRO A 206 -7.92 19.13 3.37
CA PRO A 206 -7.05 19.83 4.29
C PRO A 206 -6.76 18.97 5.53
N GLY A 207 -5.50 18.94 5.96
CA GLY A 207 -5.08 18.09 7.09
C GLY A 207 -4.85 16.62 6.75
N ALA A 208 -5.26 16.14 5.56
CA ALA A 208 -4.88 14.81 5.10
C ALA A 208 -3.35 14.74 4.90
N GLY A 209 -2.74 13.71 5.50
CA GLY A 209 -1.31 13.42 5.42
C GLY A 209 -1.04 11.98 5.00
N CYS A 210 -0.18 11.29 5.74
CA CYS A 210 0.07 9.85 5.52
C CYS A 210 -1.19 9.02 5.83
N CYS A 211 -1.51 8.03 5.00
CA CYS A 211 -2.61 7.08 5.21
C CYS A 211 -2.32 6.03 6.31
N GLY A 212 -1.12 6.02 6.89
CA GLY A 212 -0.71 5.07 7.91
C GLY A 212 -0.16 3.74 7.39
N ALA A 213 -0.24 3.47 6.09
CA ALA A 213 0.26 2.21 5.50
C ALA A 213 1.77 1.99 5.75
N LEU A 214 2.60 3.02 5.51
CA LEU A 214 4.04 2.92 5.72
C LEU A 214 4.43 2.57 7.18
N PRO A 215 3.98 3.30 8.22
CA PRO A 215 4.29 2.92 9.60
C PRO A 215 3.69 1.57 9.99
N GLU A 216 2.52 1.20 9.47
CA GLU A 216 1.95 -0.15 9.70
C GLU A 216 2.86 -1.25 9.13
N HIS A 217 3.40 -1.08 7.92
CA HIS A 217 4.34 -2.02 7.31
C HIS A 217 5.69 -2.08 8.00
N LEU A 218 6.10 -0.99 8.66
CA LEU A 218 7.34 -0.90 9.45
C LEU A 218 7.15 -1.25 10.93
N ASP A 219 5.98 -1.79 11.30
CA ASP A 219 5.63 -2.25 12.65
C ASP A 219 5.47 -1.12 13.70
N GLU A 220 5.27 0.13 13.25
CA GLU A 220 4.91 1.29 14.08
C GLU A 220 3.38 1.45 14.22
N ARG A 221 2.70 0.41 14.70
CA ARG A 221 1.22 0.33 14.78
C ARG A 221 0.57 1.51 15.50
N THR A 222 1.13 1.94 16.63
CA THR A 222 0.59 3.07 17.41
C THR A 222 0.65 4.39 16.63
N ARG A 223 1.68 4.57 15.80
CA ARG A 223 1.79 5.74 14.92
C ARG A 223 0.85 5.60 13.73
N ALA A 224 0.77 4.41 13.12
CA ALA A 224 -0.15 4.12 12.04
C ALA A 224 -1.61 4.40 12.43
N ARG A 225 -2.02 3.91 13.62
CA ARG A 225 -3.37 4.13 14.15
C ARG A 225 -3.70 5.62 14.31
N ARG A 226 -2.82 6.40 14.94
CA ARG A 226 -3.02 7.86 15.08
C ARG A 226 -3.17 8.56 13.74
N LEU A 227 -2.39 8.16 12.74
CA LEU A 227 -2.49 8.71 11.38
C LEU A 227 -3.83 8.33 10.72
N ILE A 228 -4.26 7.07 10.85
CA ILE A 228 -5.54 6.59 10.32
C ILE A 228 -6.71 7.35 10.98
N GLU A 229 -6.68 7.51 12.30
CA GLU A 229 -7.70 8.27 13.03
C GLU A 229 -7.77 9.72 12.54
N GLY A 230 -6.63 10.39 12.35
CA GLY A 230 -6.58 11.73 11.77
C GLY A 230 -7.12 11.80 10.33
N GLN A 231 -6.90 10.76 9.51
CA GLN A 231 -7.45 10.68 8.15
C GLN A 231 -8.97 10.51 8.15
N ILE A 232 -9.51 9.72 9.08
CA ILE A 232 -10.96 9.55 9.22
C ILE A 232 -11.60 10.90 9.51
N VAL A 233 -11.07 11.66 10.48
CA VAL A 233 -11.58 13.00 10.82
C VAL A 233 -11.49 13.95 9.62
N ALA A 234 -10.37 13.94 8.89
CA ALA A 234 -10.21 14.80 7.72
C ALA A 234 -11.18 14.43 6.58
N LEU A 235 -11.43 13.14 6.36
CA LEU A 235 -12.41 12.65 5.40
C LEU A 235 -13.84 13.01 5.81
N GLU A 236 -14.21 12.82 7.08
CA GLU A 236 -15.53 13.21 7.60
C GLU A 236 -15.80 14.70 7.35
N ALA A 237 -14.81 15.56 7.56
CA ALA A 237 -14.90 16.97 7.23
C ALA A 237 -15.06 17.22 5.72
N ALA A 238 -14.38 16.45 4.86
CA ALA A 238 -14.54 16.55 3.41
C ALA A 238 -15.94 16.11 2.94
N PHE A 239 -16.49 15.03 3.51
CA PHE A 239 -17.86 14.59 3.26
C PHE A 239 -18.88 15.64 3.71
N ALA A 240 -18.68 16.25 4.89
CA ALA A 240 -19.51 17.35 5.36
C ALA A 240 -19.44 18.59 4.45
N ALA A 241 -18.31 18.80 3.77
CA ALA A 241 -18.10 19.86 2.79
C ALA A 241 -18.62 19.51 1.38
N GLY A 242 -19.30 18.37 1.19
CA GLY A 242 -19.93 17.99 -0.06
C GLY A 242 -19.15 17.00 -0.93
N ALA A 243 -18.08 16.37 -0.41
CA ALA A 243 -17.49 15.21 -1.08
C ALA A 243 -18.51 14.06 -1.11
N SER A 244 -18.65 13.43 -2.27
CA SER A 244 -19.49 12.25 -2.48
C SER A 244 -18.69 10.95 -2.41
N HIS A 245 -17.41 11.03 -2.75
CA HIS A 245 -16.46 9.91 -2.81
C HIS A 245 -15.10 10.38 -2.32
N PHE A 246 -14.22 9.44 -1.97
CA PHE A 246 -12.81 9.75 -1.73
C PHE A 246 -11.91 8.77 -2.49
N THR A 247 -10.68 9.21 -2.78
CA THR A 247 -9.67 8.38 -3.40
C THR A 247 -8.27 8.70 -2.89
N LEU A 248 -7.37 7.73 -3.03
CA LEU A 248 -5.95 7.82 -2.71
C LEU A 248 -5.17 7.37 -3.95
N THR A 249 -4.27 8.21 -4.44
CA THR A 249 -3.47 7.96 -5.65
C THR A 249 -2.21 7.13 -5.39
N ALA A 250 -1.89 6.88 -4.13
CA ALA A 250 -0.79 6.02 -3.70
C ALA A 250 -1.30 4.60 -3.40
N SER A 251 -0.79 3.60 -4.11
CA SER A 251 -0.96 2.18 -3.72
C SER A 251 0.01 1.85 -2.58
N GLY A 252 -0.52 1.31 -1.49
CA GLY A 252 0.27 0.66 -0.43
C GLY A 252 0.79 -0.70 -0.86
#